data_AF-A0A382C5N9-F1
#
_entry.id   AF-A0A382C5N9-F1
#
_cell.length_a   1.000
_cell.length_b   1.000
_cell.length_c   1.000
_cell.angle_alpha   90.00
_cell.angle_beta   90.00
_cell.angle_gamma   90.00
#
_symmetry.space_group_name_H-M   'P 1'
#
loop_
_entity.id
_entity.type
_entity.pdbx_description
1 polymer ?
#
loop_
_entity_poly.entity_id
_entity_poly.type
_entity_poly.pdbx_seq_one_letter_code
_entity_poly.pdbx_strand_id
1 'polypeptide(L)' 'RGNGEVWYLAAAGDSITEEDGGYNIGGTMLRVSFPELEAKPVIRESGGRKELLIKLNVEGQATLKQQYEWNL' A
#
# COMPACT_ATOMS: atom_id res chain seq x y z
N ARG A 1 -4.96 -13.13 23.69
CA ARG A 1 -5.29 -12.13 22.65
C ARG A 1 -5.51 -12.89 21.35
N GLY A 2 -6.47 -12.49 20.51
CA GLY A 2 -6.69 -13.13 19.22
C GLY A 2 -5.59 -12.78 18.22
N ASN A 3 -5.38 -13.65 17.23
CA ASN A 3 -4.53 -13.40 16.08
C ASN A 3 -5.32 -13.57 14.77
N GLY A 4 -4.84 -12.96 13.70
CA GLY A 4 -5.48 -13.07 12.39
C GLY A 4 -4.66 -12.39 11.31
N GLU A 5 -4.95 -12.76 10.07
CA GLU A 5 -4.31 -12.20 8.89
C GLU A 5 -5.33 -11.41 8.08
N VAL A 6 -4.99 -10.18 7.70
CA VAL A 6 -5.83 -9.32 6.87
C VAL A 6 -5.03 -8.71 5.73
N TRP A 7 -5.73 -8.38 4.64
CA TRP A 7 -5.19 -7.60 3.55
C TRP A 7 -5.75 -6.18 3.62
N TYR A 8 -4.86 -5.19 3.66
CA TYR A 8 -5.20 -3.78 3.60
C TYR A 8 -4.97 -3.24 2.19
N LEU A 9 -5.99 -2.66 1.57
CA LEU A 9 -5.89 -1.99 0.28
C LEU A 9 -5.49 -0.53 0.48
N ALA A 10 -4.23 -0.22 0.18
CA ALA A 10 -3.67 1.10 0.44
C ALA A 10 -3.90 2.11 -0.69
N ALA A 11 -3.97 1.63 -1.93
CA ALA A 11 -4.27 2.46 -3.12
C ALA A 11 -4.75 1.59 -4.29
N ALA A 12 -5.46 2.20 -5.23
CA ALA A 12 -5.80 1.59 -6.51
C ALA A 12 -5.76 2.62 -7.64
N GLY A 13 -5.22 2.26 -8.80
CA GLY A 13 -5.03 3.17 -9.94
C GLY A 13 -4.88 2.41 -11.25
N ASP A 14 -4.83 3.13 -12.37
CA ASP A 14 -4.67 2.51 -13.70
C ASP A 14 -3.26 1.96 -13.88
N SER A 15 -2.27 2.54 -13.19
CA SER A 15 -0.95 1.96 -12.98
C SER A 15 -0.49 2.22 -11.55
N ILE A 16 0.44 1.41 -11.06
CA ILE A 16 1.16 1.62 -9.80
C ILE A 16 2.59 1.16 -10.05
N THR A 17 3.56 2.00 -9.70
CA THR A 17 4.99 1.71 -9.87
C THR A 17 5.74 1.99 -8.57
N GLU A 18 6.60 1.06 -8.17
CA GLU A 18 7.51 1.21 -7.02
C GLU A 18 8.74 2.04 -7.47
N GLU A 19 9.05 3.12 -6.76
CA GLU A 19 10.20 3.99 -7.02
C GLU A 19 10.67 4.60 -5.69
N ASP A 20 11.98 4.61 -5.40
CA ASP A 20 12.59 5.23 -4.21
C ASP A 20 11.88 4.92 -2.87
N GLY A 21 11.45 3.68 -2.66
CA GLY A 21 10.77 3.24 -1.43
C GLY A 21 9.31 3.72 -1.29
N GLY A 22 8.73 4.29 -2.35
CA GLY A 22 7.32 4.67 -2.45
C GLY A 22 6.65 4.08 -3.68
N TYR A 23 5.37 4.38 -3.83
CA TYR A 23 4.50 3.90 -4.90
C TYR A 23 3.81 5.08 -5.56
N ASN A 24 4.12 5.32 -6.84
CA ASN A 24 3.41 6.33 -7.63
C ASN A 24 2.12 5.73 -8.15
N ILE A 25 1.01 6.46 -8.01
CA ILE A 25 -0.32 6.02 -8.42
C ILE A 25 -0.66 6.64 -9.78
N GLY A 26 -0.69 5.81 -10.80
CA GLY A 26 -0.89 6.16 -12.20
C GLY A 26 -2.15 6.98 -12.46
N GLY A 27 -2.03 7.91 -13.40
CA GLY A 27 -3.06 8.90 -13.71
C GLY A 27 -3.13 10.06 -12.72
N THR A 28 -2.23 10.11 -11.73
CA THR A 28 -2.16 11.18 -10.73
C THR A 28 -0.71 11.56 -10.41
N MET A 29 -0.53 12.67 -9.69
CA MET A 29 0.75 13.09 -9.10
C MET A 29 0.91 12.57 -7.65
N LEU A 30 0.13 11.55 -7.27
CA LEU A 30 0.11 11.02 -5.92
C LEU A 30 1.17 9.93 -5.74
N ARG A 31 2.00 10.11 -4.72
CA ARG A 31 2.92 9.11 -4.22
C ARG A 31 2.47 8.64 -2.84
N VAL A 32 2.51 7.34 -2.62
CA VAL A 32 2.18 6.68 -1.35
C VAL A 32 3.41 5.99 -0.80
N SER A 33 3.69 6.12 0.49
CA SER A 33 4.82 5.46 1.14
C SER A 33 4.47 4.97 2.55
N PHE A 34 5.27 4.04 3.08
CA PHE A 34 5.05 3.41 4.38
C PHE A 34 6.37 3.31 5.17
N PRO A 35 6.89 4.41 5.73
CA PRO A 35 8.23 4.45 6.31
C PRO A 35 8.48 3.48 7.48
N GLU A 36 7.42 3.13 8.20
CA GLU A 36 7.47 2.29 9.41
C GLU A 36 6.98 0.86 9.12
N LEU A 37 6.74 0.52 7.86
CA LEU A 37 6.21 -0.79 7.48
C LEU A 37 7.34 -1.77 7.16
N GLU A 38 7.41 -2.86 7.94
CA GLU A 38 8.35 -3.96 7.69
C GLU A 38 7.88 -4.89 6.56
N ALA A 39 6.57 -5.04 6.37
CA ALA A 39 6.00 -5.90 5.35
C ALA A 39 6.10 -5.25 3.96
N LYS A 40 6.53 -6.00 2.95
CA LYS A 40 6.56 -5.48 1.58
C LYS A 40 5.14 -5.41 0.99
N PRO A 41 4.66 -4.23 0.53
CA PRO A 41 3.43 -4.12 -0.24
C PRO A 41 3.49 -4.92 -1.56
N VAL A 42 2.34 -5.40 -2.01
CA VAL A 42 2.18 -6.17 -3.24
C VAL A 42 1.29 -5.42 -4.20
N ILE A 43 1.68 -5.36 -5.48
CA ILE A 43 0.85 -4.82 -6.55
C ILE A 43 0.11 -5.99 -7.21
N ARG A 44 -1.22 -5.89 -7.28
CA ARG A 44 -2.09 -6.89 -7.91
C ARG A 44 -2.93 -6.26 -9.02
N GLU A 45 -3.09 -6.97 -10.13
CA GLU A 45 -4.08 -6.62 -11.17
C GLU A 45 -5.47 -7.13 -10.77
N SER A 46 -6.48 -6.26 -10.81
CA SER A 46 -7.85 -6.54 -10.41
C SER A 46 -8.81 -5.68 -11.22
N GLY A 47 -9.68 -6.33 -12.01
CA GLY A 47 -10.73 -5.63 -12.77
C GLY A 47 -10.21 -4.55 -13.74
N GLY A 48 -9.00 -4.71 -14.29
CA GLY A 48 -8.38 -3.72 -15.18
C GLY A 48 -7.67 -2.56 -14.47
N ARG A 49 -7.51 -2.64 -13.14
CA ARG A 49 -6.74 -1.68 -12.32
C ARG A 49 -5.65 -2.39 -11.56
N LYS A 50 -4.65 -1.62 -11.13
CA LYS A 50 -3.66 -2.06 -10.15
C LYS A 50 -4.08 -1.67 -8.75
N GLU A 51 -3.89 -2.59 -7.81
CA GLU A 51 -4.15 -2.43 -6.39
C GLU A 51 -2.85 -2.60 -5.61
N LEU A 52 -2.58 -1.71 -4.66
CA LEU A 52 -1.47 -1.79 -3.73
C LEU A 52 -1.98 -2.36 -2.41
N LEU A 53 -1.57 -3.60 -2.12
CA LEU A 53 -2.05 -4.38 -0.98
C LEU A 53 -0.94 -4.59 0.04
N ILE A 54 -1.29 -4.55 1.32
CA ILE A 54 -0.39 -4.87 2.43
C ILE A 54 -1.00 -6.01 3.22
N LYS A 55 -0.24 -7.09 3.38
CA LYS A 55 -0.61 -8.18 4.28
C LYS A 55 -0.21 -7.81 5.70
N LEU A 56 -1.19 -7.76 6.60
CA LEU A 56 -0.99 -7.45 8.01
C LEU A 56 -1.26 -8.69 8.85
N ASN A 57 -0.26 -9.12 9.61
CA ASN A 57 -0.43 -10.11 10.66
C ASN A 57 -0.78 -9.36 11.95
N VAL A 58 -1.99 -9.56 12.46
CA VAL A 58 -2.49 -8.86 13.64
C VAL A 58 -2.35 -9.78 14.85
N GLU A 59 -1.53 -9.38 15.82
CA GLU A 59 -1.37 -10.08 17.10
C GLU A 59 -1.91 -9.22 18.25
N GLY A 60 -3.22 -9.29 18.48
CA GLY A 60 -3.94 -8.39 19.37
C GLY A 60 -4.15 -6.99 18.80
N GLN A 61 -3.10 -6.32 18.31
CA GLN A 61 -3.18 -5.03 17.62
C GLN A 61 -2.10 -4.91 16.54
N ALA A 62 -2.36 -4.13 15.50
CA ALA A 62 -1.38 -3.73 14.49
C ALA A 62 -1.59 -2.25 14.14
N THR A 63 -0.50 -1.54 13.90
CA THR A 63 -0.51 -0.14 13.48
C THR A 63 0.12 -0.04 12.10
N LEU A 64 -0.52 0.69 11.19
CA LEU A 64 0.02 1.02 9.87
C LEU A 64 0.03 2.55 9.73
N LYS A 65 1.15 3.09 9.26
CA LYS A 65 1.28 4.50 8.91
C LYS A 65 1.52 4.65 7.42
N GLN A 66 0.59 5.29 6.75
CA GLN A 66 0.64 5.59 5.32
C GLN A 66 0.87 7.09 5.14
N GLN A 67 1.86 7.44 4.32
CA GLN A 67 2.17 8.80 3.93
C GLN A 67 1.73 9.05 2.50
N TYR A 68 1.35 10.29 2.23
CA TYR A 68 0.90 10.76 0.93
C TYR A 68 1.67 12.02 0.55
N GLU A 69 2.18 12.04 -0.66
CA GLU A 69 2.92 13.17 -1.21
C GLU A 69 2.33 13.50 -2.59
N TRP A 70 2.13 14.80 -2.84
CA TRP A 70 1.79 15.30 -4.17
C TRP A 70 3.05 15.87 -4.80
N ASN A 71 3.55 15.21 -5.84
CA ASN A 71 4.68 15.71 -6.61
C ASN A 71 4.16 16.74 -7.63
N LEU A 72 4.11 18.02 -7.23
CA LEU A 72 3.79 19.15 -8.12
C LEU A 72 4.94 19.48 -9.06
#